data_AF-A0A7W1LCL6-F1
#
_entry.id   AF-A0A7W1LCL6-F1
#
_cell.length_a   1.000
_cell.length_b   1.000
_cell.length_c   1.000
_cell.angle_alpha   90.00
_cell.angle_beta   90.00
_cell.angle_gamma   90.00
#
_symmetry.space_group_name_H-M   'P 1'
#
loop_
_entity.id
_entity.type
_entity.pdbx_description
1 polymer ?
#
loop_
_entity_poly.entity_id
_entity_poly.type
_entity_poly.pdbx_seq_one_letter_code
_entity_poly.pdbx_strand_id
1 'polypeptide(L)'
;MKNINIIRNLILSGIALLFLSTLTFAAPVVRQTSGANAAAIQATVDQFRSDLGANNGVGSSFTTGRREINWDGVPDNFASPNNMPANFFNANSPRGAVFTTACGNATFRVSANSNNPTATPVRFGELDASYPSTFTTFSAQKLFTVISGSAVPCNILTVNFFIPGTSIPATVSGFGAVFSDVDITGNARILAYDKAGNLLSPGFMAPTAAGGGLSFVGVSFNAGERIARIEIVCGTDGLSSLVAEAGAIDLVAMDDFIYG
;
A
#
# COMPACT_ATOMS: atom_id res chain seq x y z
N MET A 1 74.43 -43.73 24.43
CA MET A 1 73.59 -42.56 24.76
C MET A 1 73.53 -41.66 23.52
N LYS A 2 72.46 -41.77 22.73
CA LYS A 2 72.27 -41.08 21.44
C LYS A 2 71.26 -39.95 21.66
N ASN A 3 71.69 -38.70 21.50
CA ASN A 3 70.81 -37.53 21.48
C ASN A 3 70.19 -37.38 20.09
N ILE A 4 68.86 -37.46 20.00
CA ILE A 4 68.09 -37.16 18.79
C ILE A 4 67.34 -35.85 19.06
N ASN A 5 67.77 -34.76 18.43
CA ASN A 5 67.07 -33.49 18.43
C ASN A 5 65.96 -33.54 17.37
N ILE A 6 64.69 -33.55 17.81
CA ILE A 6 63.53 -33.41 16.93
C ILE A 6 63.16 -31.93 16.86
N ILE A 7 63.36 -31.33 15.68
CA ILE A 7 62.92 -29.97 15.34
C ILE A 7 61.40 -29.99 15.14
N ARG A 8 60.65 -29.26 15.97
CA ARG A 8 59.20 -29.03 15.80
C ARG A 8 58.99 -27.83 14.88
N ASN A 9 58.54 -28.06 13.65
CA ASN A 9 57.99 -27.02 12.78
C ASN A 9 56.63 -26.57 13.33
N LEU A 10 56.52 -25.29 13.71
CA LEU A 10 55.27 -24.66 14.11
C LEU A 10 54.62 -24.05 12.86
N ILE A 11 53.52 -24.62 12.38
CA ILE A 11 52.68 -24.02 11.34
C ILE A 11 51.66 -23.12 12.05
N LEU A 12 51.82 -21.80 11.97
CA LEU A 12 50.75 -20.86 12.33
C LEU A 12 49.72 -20.83 11.18
N SER A 13 48.54 -21.40 11.41
CA SER A 13 47.36 -21.09 10.59
C SER A 13 46.64 -19.88 11.19
N GLY A 14 46.71 -18.74 10.52
CA GLY A 14 45.90 -17.57 10.84
C GLY A 14 44.47 -17.77 10.34
N ILE A 15 43.51 -17.86 11.26
CA ILE A 15 42.08 -17.86 10.93
C ILE A 15 41.67 -16.41 10.69
N ALA A 16 41.33 -16.06 9.44
CA ALA A 16 40.67 -14.80 9.12
C ALA A 16 39.18 -14.91 9.48
N LEU A 17 38.77 -14.31 10.60
CA LEU A 17 37.36 -14.11 10.92
C LEU A 17 36.78 -13.06 9.96
N LEU A 18 36.05 -13.51 8.94
CA LEU A 18 35.13 -12.65 8.19
C LEU A 18 33.95 -12.30 9.10
N PHE A 19 33.95 -11.09 9.65
CA PHE A 19 32.76 -10.50 10.26
C PHE A 19 31.76 -10.18 9.15
N LEU A 20 30.83 -11.09 8.88
CA LEU A 20 29.61 -10.76 8.13
C LEU A 20 28.77 -9.83 9.01
N SER A 21 28.83 -8.53 8.74
CA SER A 21 27.92 -7.56 9.33
C SER A 21 26.49 -7.91 8.90
N THR A 22 25.72 -8.55 9.78
CA THR A 22 24.28 -8.70 9.58
C THR A 22 23.64 -7.34 9.83
N LEU A 23 23.05 -6.75 8.79
CA LEU A 23 22.16 -5.61 8.96
C LEU A 23 20.94 -6.10 9.75
N THR A 24 20.86 -5.72 11.03
CA THR A 24 19.70 -5.96 11.87
C THR A 24 18.76 -4.78 11.72
N PHE A 25 17.65 -4.98 10.99
CA PHE A 25 16.56 -4.00 10.95
C PHE A 25 15.75 -4.09 12.25
N ALA A 26 15.29 -2.95 12.76
CA ALA A 26 14.33 -3.00 13.86
C ALA A 26 13.01 -3.58 13.35
N ALA A 27 12.28 -4.26 14.24
CA ALA A 27 10.98 -4.81 13.88
C ALA A 27 10.02 -3.65 13.52
N PRO A 28 9.28 -3.75 12.40
CA PRO A 28 8.30 -2.74 12.04
C PRO A 28 7.20 -2.63 13.10
N VAL A 29 6.70 -1.43 13.32
CA VAL A 29 5.47 -1.20 14.10
C VAL A 29 4.29 -1.40 13.18
N VAL A 30 3.45 -2.40 13.48
CA VAL A 30 2.28 -2.76 12.66
C VAL A 30 1.00 -2.44 13.40
N ARG A 31 0.07 -1.78 12.72
CA ARG A 31 -1.31 -1.56 13.14
C ARG A 31 -2.22 -2.26 12.14
N GLN A 32 -3.03 -3.20 12.60
CA GLN A 32 -3.96 -3.92 11.72
C GLN A 32 -5.25 -4.24 12.45
N THR A 33 -6.35 -4.18 11.73
CA THR A 33 -7.69 -4.54 12.25
C THR A 33 -8.63 -4.81 11.07
N SER A 34 -9.72 -5.53 11.32
CA SER A 34 -10.84 -5.62 10.38
C SER A 34 -12.16 -5.51 11.13
N GLY A 35 -13.22 -5.18 10.39
CA GLY A 35 -14.56 -5.10 10.94
C GLY A 35 -15.60 -4.77 9.90
N ALA A 36 -16.87 -4.87 10.28
CA ALA A 36 -17.99 -4.76 9.35
C ALA A 36 -18.20 -3.35 8.75
N ASN A 37 -17.60 -2.30 9.32
CA ASN A 37 -17.80 -0.91 8.89
C ASN A 37 -16.69 0.02 9.42
N ALA A 38 -16.77 1.30 9.06
CA ALA A 38 -15.77 2.30 9.40
C ALA A 38 -15.51 2.41 10.92
N ALA A 39 -16.59 2.41 11.72
CA ALA A 39 -16.47 2.52 13.18
C ALA A 39 -15.70 1.36 13.80
N ALA A 40 -15.79 0.16 13.23
CA ALA A 40 -15.09 -1.02 13.72
C ALA A 40 -13.57 -0.95 13.53
N ILE A 41 -13.09 -0.22 12.51
CA ILE A 41 -11.65 -0.07 12.24
C ILE A 41 -11.08 1.27 12.69
N GLN A 42 -11.94 2.25 13.00
CA GLN A 42 -11.60 3.65 13.28
C GLN A 42 -10.49 3.81 14.32
N ALA A 43 -10.59 3.10 15.46
CA ALA A 43 -9.62 3.25 16.55
C ALA A 43 -8.19 2.87 16.14
N THR A 44 -8.03 1.85 15.30
CA THR A 44 -6.71 1.43 14.80
C THR A 44 -6.18 2.40 13.75
N VAL A 45 -7.05 2.90 12.86
CA VAL A 45 -6.69 3.94 11.89
C VAL A 45 -6.23 5.21 12.62
N ASP A 46 -6.96 5.64 13.66
CA ASP A 46 -6.62 6.82 14.45
C ASP A 46 -5.34 6.64 15.26
N GLN A 47 -5.08 5.44 15.78
CA GLN A 47 -3.79 5.13 16.39
C GLN A 47 -2.65 5.26 15.37
N PHE A 48 -2.82 4.76 14.15
CA PHE A 48 -1.81 4.90 13.09
C PHE A 48 -1.61 6.38 12.69
N ARG A 49 -2.69 7.15 12.58
CA ARG A 49 -2.64 8.61 12.39
C ARG A 49 -1.86 9.30 13.50
N SER A 50 -2.07 8.89 14.75
CA SER A 50 -1.35 9.42 15.91
C SER A 50 0.14 9.05 15.88
N ASP A 51 0.47 7.82 15.51
CA ASP A 51 1.86 7.34 15.43
C ASP A 51 2.67 8.14 14.39
N LEU A 52 2.06 8.55 13.27
CA LEU A 52 2.72 9.37 12.24
C LEU A 52 2.70 10.88 12.52
N GLY A 53 1.79 11.35 13.39
CA GLY A 53 1.67 12.77 13.74
C GLY A 53 0.76 13.59 12.81
N ALA A 54 0.83 14.92 12.89
CA ALA A 54 -0.13 15.84 12.28
C ALA A 54 -0.26 15.69 10.74
N ASN A 55 -1.46 15.94 10.19
CA ASN A 55 -1.69 15.92 8.75
C ASN A 55 -1.14 17.19 8.09
N ASN A 56 -0.12 17.02 7.25
CA ASN A 56 0.60 18.06 6.52
C ASN A 56 -0.13 18.54 5.25
N GLY A 57 -1.32 18.01 4.95
CA GLY A 57 -2.18 18.52 3.89
C GLY A 57 -1.57 18.39 2.49
N VAL A 58 -1.56 19.50 1.74
CA VAL A 58 -1.11 19.61 0.35
C VAL A 58 0.12 20.52 0.27
N GLY A 59 1.07 20.21 -0.61
CA GLY A 59 2.28 20.99 -0.85
C GLY A 59 3.32 20.88 0.26
N SER A 60 4.44 21.59 0.09
CA SER A 60 5.57 21.69 1.05
C SER A 60 6.24 20.34 1.40
N SER A 61 7.36 20.40 2.11
CA SER A 61 8.07 19.22 2.64
C SER A 61 8.23 19.37 4.14
N PHE A 62 8.10 18.26 4.87
CA PHE A 62 8.11 18.22 6.33
C PHE A 62 8.97 17.06 6.81
N THR A 63 9.59 17.21 7.97
CA THR A 63 10.41 16.16 8.62
C THR A 63 9.59 15.26 9.54
N THR A 64 8.35 15.65 9.87
CA THR A 64 7.42 14.91 10.74
C THR A 64 5.99 15.08 10.23
N GLY A 65 5.06 14.25 10.72
CA GLY A 65 3.66 14.28 10.33
C GLY A 65 3.34 13.32 9.18
N ARG A 66 2.10 13.39 8.72
CA ARG A 66 1.52 12.48 7.71
C ARG A 66 0.79 13.23 6.60
N ARG A 67 0.34 12.52 5.59
CA ARG A 67 -0.62 12.94 4.57
C ARG A 67 -1.64 11.85 4.39
N GLU A 68 -2.82 12.25 3.90
CA GLU A 68 -3.93 11.34 3.66
C GLU A 68 -4.51 11.58 2.27
N ILE A 69 -4.93 10.49 1.62
CA ILE A 69 -5.68 10.48 0.37
C ILE A 69 -6.96 9.68 0.62
N ASN A 70 -8.11 10.35 0.54
CA ASN A 70 -9.44 9.79 0.80
C ASN A 70 -10.32 9.72 -0.46
N TRP A 71 -9.75 10.01 -1.63
CA TRP A 71 -10.39 9.91 -2.96
C TRP A 71 -11.57 10.86 -3.24
N ASP A 72 -12.30 11.34 -2.23
CA ASP A 72 -13.50 12.16 -2.37
C ASP A 72 -13.28 13.52 -3.02
N GLY A 73 -12.06 14.06 -2.86
CA GLY A 73 -11.66 15.31 -3.51
C GLY A 73 -11.39 15.19 -5.02
N VAL A 74 -11.42 13.98 -5.59
CA VAL A 74 -11.20 13.76 -7.02
C VAL A 74 -12.46 14.20 -7.79
N PRO A 75 -12.38 15.20 -8.68
CA PRO A 75 -13.53 15.68 -9.44
C PRO A 75 -14.09 14.61 -10.40
N ASP A 76 -15.35 14.74 -10.79
CA ASP A 76 -16.05 13.69 -11.55
C ASP A 76 -15.46 13.41 -12.94
N ASN A 77 -14.78 14.40 -13.55
CA ASN A 77 -14.06 14.19 -14.81
C ASN A 77 -12.81 13.28 -14.68
N PHE A 78 -12.38 12.98 -13.46
CA PHE A 78 -11.29 12.05 -13.13
C PHE A 78 -11.77 10.88 -12.26
N ALA A 79 -13.08 10.71 -12.11
CA ALA A 79 -13.70 9.56 -11.46
C ALA A 79 -14.51 8.75 -12.48
N SER A 80 -14.92 7.55 -12.09
CA SER A 80 -15.70 6.63 -12.92
C SER A 80 -16.84 7.34 -13.66
N PRO A 81 -16.97 7.09 -14.98
CA PRO A 81 -16.29 6.06 -15.76
C PRO A 81 -14.91 6.49 -16.32
N ASN A 82 -14.42 7.68 -15.94
CA ASN A 82 -13.14 8.21 -16.41
C ASN A 82 -11.97 7.66 -15.59
N ASN A 83 -10.80 7.56 -16.21
CA ASN A 83 -9.57 7.20 -15.51
C ASN A 83 -8.97 8.41 -14.78
N MET A 84 -8.37 8.16 -13.63
CA MET A 84 -7.63 9.16 -12.89
C MET A 84 -6.16 9.18 -13.36
N PRO A 85 -5.56 10.36 -13.59
CA PRO A 85 -4.13 10.46 -13.86
C PRO A 85 -3.29 9.88 -12.71
N ALA A 86 -2.29 9.07 -13.06
CA ALA A 86 -1.36 8.43 -12.14
C ALA A 86 -0.67 9.40 -11.15
N ASN A 87 -0.45 10.64 -11.58
CA ASN A 87 0.21 11.69 -10.81
C ASN A 87 -0.77 12.72 -10.21
N PHE A 88 -2.08 12.45 -10.16
CA PHE A 88 -3.08 13.40 -9.64
C PHE A 88 -2.71 13.93 -8.25
N PHE A 89 -2.28 13.05 -7.34
CA PHE A 89 -1.83 13.40 -5.99
C PHE A 89 -0.36 13.86 -5.92
N ASN A 90 0.24 14.21 -7.05
CA ASN A 90 1.48 14.97 -7.12
C ASN A 90 1.33 16.26 -7.95
N ALA A 91 0.39 16.33 -8.89
CA ALA A 91 0.19 17.47 -9.80
C ALA A 91 -1.02 18.34 -9.44
N ASN A 92 -2.19 17.74 -9.20
CA ASN A 92 -3.47 18.46 -9.03
C ASN A 92 -3.78 18.73 -7.56
N SER A 93 -3.54 17.74 -6.70
CA SER A 93 -3.57 17.89 -5.24
C SER A 93 -2.23 17.37 -4.69
N PRO A 94 -1.14 18.16 -4.78
CA PRO A 94 0.20 17.70 -4.46
C PRO A 94 0.35 17.17 -3.02
N ARG A 95 0.38 15.85 -2.87
CA ARG A 95 0.67 15.12 -1.63
C ARG A 95 1.88 14.20 -1.79
N GLY A 96 2.57 14.27 -2.94
CA GLY A 96 3.80 13.54 -3.19
C GLY A 96 3.60 12.07 -3.52
N ALA A 97 2.40 11.64 -3.93
CA ALA A 97 2.13 10.27 -4.33
C ALA A 97 1.96 10.19 -5.86
N VAL A 98 2.70 9.27 -6.48
CA VAL A 98 2.55 8.91 -7.90
C VAL A 98 2.35 7.41 -8.00
N PHE A 99 1.33 7.02 -8.75
CA PHE A 99 0.94 5.63 -8.91
C PHE A 99 1.53 5.01 -10.17
N THR A 100 1.99 3.78 -10.04
CA THR A 100 2.36 2.93 -11.18
C THR A 100 1.78 1.53 -10.94
N THR A 101 1.88 0.67 -11.94
CA THR A 101 1.49 -0.73 -11.80
C THR A 101 2.35 -1.57 -12.74
N ALA A 102 2.66 -2.79 -12.32
CA ALA A 102 3.40 -3.75 -13.15
C ALA A 102 2.55 -4.30 -14.30
N CYS A 103 1.24 -4.05 -14.28
CA CYS A 103 0.32 -4.48 -15.34
C CYS A 103 0.33 -3.46 -16.48
N GLY A 104 0.94 -3.82 -17.63
CA GLY A 104 1.26 -2.85 -18.69
C GLY A 104 0.09 -1.99 -19.21
N ASN A 105 -1.14 -2.51 -19.26
CA ASN A 105 -2.32 -1.81 -19.80
C ASN A 105 -3.32 -1.38 -18.70
N ALA A 106 -2.91 -1.40 -17.44
CA ALA A 106 -3.80 -1.03 -16.35
C ALA A 106 -3.87 0.50 -16.17
N THR A 107 -5.00 0.92 -15.62
CA THR A 107 -5.36 2.32 -15.37
C THR A 107 -5.82 2.47 -13.93
N PHE A 108 -5.81 3.69 -13.42
CA PHE A 108 -6.24 3.98 -12.06
C PHE A 108 -7.67 4.51 -12.08
N ARG A 109 -8.52 3.99 -11.21
CA ARG A 109 -9.92 4.37 -11.15
C ARG A 109 -10.34 4.77 -9.75
N VAL A 110 -11.04 5.89 -9.67
CA VAL A 110 -11.75 6.35 -8.48
C VAL A 110 -13.24 6.17 -8.76
N SER A 111 -14.00 5.55 -7.86
CA SER A 111 -15.43 5.31 -8.06
C SER A 111 -16.23 6.63 -8.07
N ALA A 112 -17.43 6.60 -8.67
CA ALA A 112 -18.30 7.78 -8.70
C ALA A 112 -18.89 8.07 -7.31
N ASN A 113 -19.14 9.34 -6.99
CA ASN A 113 -19.99 9.73 -5.85
C ASN A 113 -21.48 9.63 -6.23
N SER A 114 -22.39 9.67 -5.26
CA SER A 114 -23.83 9.49 -5.53
C SER A 114 -24.48 10.63 -6.33
N ASN A 115 -23.83 11.79 -6.39
CA ASN A 115 -24.39 13.02 -6.96
C ASN A 115 -23.71 13.40 -8.29
N ASN A 116 -22.98 12.47 -8.92
CA ASN A 116 -22.23 12.72 -10.13
C ASN A 116 -23.19 13.03 -11.31
N PRO A 117 -22.80 13.93 -12.23
CA PRO A 117 -23.69 14.43 -13.30
C PRO A 117 -24.01 13.37 -14.36
N THR A 118 -23.27 12.26 -14.40
CA THR A 118 -23.45 11.19 -15.39
C THR A 118 -24.29 10.02 -14.88
N ALA A 119 -24.82 10.11 -13.65
CA ALA A 119 -25.56 9.03 -12.98
C ALA A 119 -24.80 7.69 -12.96
N THR A 120 -23.47 7.74 -12.99
CA THR A 120 -22.61 6.56 -12.89
C THR A 120 -22.78 5.94 -11.50
N PRO A 121 -23.03 4.62 -11.40
CA PRO A 121 -23.19 3.98 -10.11
C PRO A 121 -21.97 4.19 -9.19
N VAL A 122 -22.23 4.35 -7.89
CA VAL A 122 -21.17 4.43 -6.87
C VAL A 122 -20.39 3.13 -6.77
N ARG A 123 -19.22 3.15 -6.11
CA ARG A 123 -18.46 1.93 -5.73
C ARG A 123 -18.25 0.97 -6.90
N PHE A 124 -17.88 1.53 -8.06
CA PHE A 124 -17.60 0.80 -9.30
C PHE A 124 -18.80 0.01 -9.86
N GLY A 125 -20.03 0.38 -9.51
CA GLY A 125 -21.23 -0.33 -9.98
C GLY A 125 -21.42 -0.29 -11.50
N GLU A 126 -20.68 0.55 -12.22
CA GLU A 126 -20.60 0.50 -13.69
C GLU A 126 -19.83 -0.71 -14.24
N LEU A 127 -18.96 -1.32 -13.43
CA LEU A 127 -18.23 -2.54 -13.78
C LEU A 127 -19.08 -3.77 -13.48
N ASP A 128 -19.71 -3.80 -12.30
CA ASP A 128 -20.62 -4.86 -11.86
C ASP A 128 -21.70 -4.29 -10.94
N ALA A 129 -22.97 -4.56 -11.24
CA ALA A 129 -24.11 -4.03 -10.50
C ALA A 129 -24.20 -4.52 -9.05
N SER A 130 -23.48 -5.57 -8.67
CA SER A 130 -23.40 -6.09 -7.29
C SER A 130 -22.42 -5.30 -6.41
N TYR A 131 -21.42 -4.63 -6.98
CA TYR A 131 -20.37 -3.93 -6.22
C TYR A 131 -20.87 -2.87 -5.24
N PRO A 132 -21.95 -2.10 -5.50
CA PRO A 132 -22.51 -1.20 -4.49
C PRO A 132 -23.07 -1.91 -3.25
N SER A 133 -23.40 -3.19 -3.32
CA SER A 133 -23.77 -3.99 -2.13
C SER A 133 -22.59 -4.72 -1.51
N THR A 134 -21.52 -4.93 -2.27
CA THR A 134 -20.31 -5.64 -1.84
C THR A 134 -19.33 -4.71 -1.14
N PHE A 135 -18.92 -3.60 -1.77
CA PHE A 135 -17.88 -2.75 -1.18
C PHE A 135 -18.41 -1.80 -0.12
N THR A 136 -17.68 -1.64 0.97
CA THR A 136 -17.92 -0.66 2.03
C THR A 136 -16.88 0.45 1.95
N THR A 137 -17.27 1.67 2.30
CA THR A 137 -16.35 2.81 2.43
C THR A 137 -15.97 3.02 3.89
N PHE A 138 -14.70 3.27 4.17
CA PHE A 138 -14.25 3.89 5.42
C PHE A 138 -14.53 5.39 5.41
N SER A 139 -14.01 6.08 4.39
CA SER A 139 -14.31 7.49 4.14
C SER A 139 -15.33 7.55 3.01
N ALA A 140 -16.52 8.06 3.31
CA ALA A 140 -17.58 8.12 2.32
C ALA A 140 -17.33 9.31 1.38
N GLN A 141 -17.34 9.12 0.06
CA GLN A 141 -18.05 8.09 -0.70
C GLN A 141 -17.22 7.31 -1.73
N LYS A 142 -16.01 7.76 -2.08
CA LYS A 142 -15.26 7.22 -3.23
C LYS A 142 -14.25 6.16 -2.80
N LEU A 143 -14.09 5.16 -3.64
CA LEU A 143 -13.09 4.09 -3.51
C LEU A 143 -12.08 4.21 -4.64
N PHE A 144 -10.94 3.54 -4.49
CA PHE A 144 -9.86 3.49 -5.46
C PHE A 144 -9.49 2.05 -5.82
N THR A 145 -9.15 1.84 -7.09
CA THR A 145 -8.59 0.56 -7.54
C THR A 145 -7.72 0.74 -8.78
N VAL A 146 -6.97 -0.32 -9.09
CA VAL A 146 -6.29 -0.50 -10.37
C VAL A 146 -7.20 -1.36 -11.25
N ILE A 147 -7.48 -0.89 -12.47
CA ILE A 147 -8.31 -1.62 -13.44
C ILE A 147 -7.45 -1.99 -14.64
N SER A 148 -7.51 -3.24 -15.06
CA SER A 148 -6.96 -3.66 -16.34
C SER A 148 -7.97 -3.46 -17.46
N GLY A 149 -7.57 -2.81 -18.55
CA GLY A 149 -8.36 -2.78 -19.79
C GLY A 149 -8.33 -4.08 -20.60
N SER A 150 -7.76 -5.15 -20.04
CA SER A 150 -7.62 -6.47 -20.65
C SER A 150 -8.29 -7.54 -19.77
N ALA A 151 -8.57 -8.71 -20.34
CA ALA A 151 -9.04 -9.88 -19.61
C ALA A 151 -8.03 -10.44 -18.60
N VAL A 152 -6.79 -9.92 -18.59
CA VAL A 152 -5.82 -10.19 -17.53
C VAL A 152 -6.07 -9.20 -16.40
N PRO A 153 -6.68 -9.60 -15.28
CA PRO A 153 -6.96 -8.71 -14.16
C PRO A 153 -5.65 -8.16 -13.58
N CYS A 154 -5.73 -6.94 -13.02
CA CYS A 154 -4.58 -6.31 -12.38
C CYS A 154 -4.92 -5.86 -10.97
N ASN A 155 -4.28 -6.49 -10.00
CA ASN A 155 -4.48 -6.24 -8.57
C ASN A 155 -3.26 -5.61 -7.88
N ILE A 156 -2.24 -5.18 -8.65
CA ILE A 156 -1.01 -4.63 -8.07
C ILE A 156 -0.94 -3.12 -8.32
N LEU A 157 -0.93 -2.35 -7.24
CA LEU A 157 -0.64 -0.93 -7.23
C LEU A 157 0.78 -0.70 -6.71
N THR A 158 1.52 0.22 -7.31
CA THR A 158 2.77 0.74 -6.76
C THR A 158 2.60 2.22 -6.43
N VAL A 159 3.04 2.64 -5.24
CA VAL A 159 3.08 4.04 -4.81
C VAL A 159 4.55 4.47 -4.70
N ASN A 160 4.89 5.53 -5.43
CA ASN A 160 6.19 6.18 -5.38
C ASN A 160 6.04 7.56 -4.73
N PHE A 161 7.00 7.93 -3.87
CA PHE A 161 6.94 9.16 -3.11
C PHE A 161 7.86 10.25 -3.68
N PHE A 162 7.37 11.48 -3.66
CA PHE A 162 8.07 12.68 -4.15
C PHE A 162 7.87 13.84 -3.18
N ILE A 163 8.79 14.82 -3.21
CA ILE A 163 8.47 16.13 -2.64
C ILE A 163 7.24 16.66 -3.40
N PRO A 164 6.12 16.97 -2.71
CA PRO A 164 4.87 17.31 -3.37
C PRO A 164 5.02 18.39 -4.44
N GLY A 165 4.53 18.12 -5.65
CA GLY A 165 4.55 19.07 -6.76
C GLY A 165 5.85 19.03 -7.57
N THR A 166 6.76 18.10 -7.25
CA THR A 166 8.07 18.00 -7.91
C THR A 166 8.34 16.59 -8.41
N SER A 167 9.46 16.42 -9.11
CA SER A 167 10.03 15.13 -9.50
C SER A 167 11.14 14.65 -8.56
N ILE A 168 11.39 15.33 -7.44
CA ILE A 168 12.43 14.96 -6.48
C ILE A 168 11.93 13.78 -5.64
N PRO A 169 12.55 12.59 -5.72
CA PRO A 169 12.10 11.42 -4.94
C PRO A 169 12.19 11.69 -3.44
N ALA A 170 11.20 11.18 -2.71
CA ALA A 170 11.11 11.27 -1.26
C ALA A 170 10.95 9.87 -0.64
N THR A 171 10.98 9.82 0.69
CA THR A 171 10.69 8.61 1.45
C THR A 171 9.76 8.92 2.60
N VAL A 172 9.02 7.93 3.08
CA VAL A 172 8.12 8.02 4.23
C VAL A 172 8.59 7.07 5.34
N SER A 173 8.21 7.34 6.59
CA SER A 173 8.47 6.45 7.75
C SER A 173 7.40 5.37 7.88
N GLY A 174 6.18 5.64 7.42
CA GLY A 174 5.09 4.69 7.43
C GLY A 174 4.11 4.89 6.29
N PHE A 175 3.39 3.81 6.01
CA PHE A 175 2.30 3.77 5.05
C PHE A 175 1.22 2.82 5.57
N GLY A 176 -0.04 3.23 5.41
CA GLY A 176 -1.19 2.38 5.66
C GLY A 176 -2.28 2.61 4.63
N ALA A 177 -3.07 1.57 4.42
CA ALA A 177 -4.20 1.58 3.52
C ALA A 177 -5.41 0.91 4.18
N VAL A 178 -6.59 1.44 3.88
CA VAL A 178 -7.84 0.75 4.09
C VAL A 178 -8.19 -0.06 2.84
N PHE A 179 -8.62 -1.29 3.07
CA PHE A 179 -9.13 -2.23 2.08
C PHE A 179 -10.61 -2.47 2.35
N SER A 180 -11.37 -2.69 1.29
CA SER A 180 -12.76 -3.15 1.34
C SER A 180 -12.84 -4.53 0.72
N ASP A 181 -13.61 -5.40 1.39
CA ASP A 181 -13.96 -6.74 0.93
C ASP A 181 -12.76 -7.69 0.85
N VAL A 182 -11.96 -7.77 1.91
CA VAL A 182 -10.89 -8.77 2.00
C VAL A 182 -11.48 -10.09 2.47
N ASP A 183 -11.77 -11.01 1.55
CA ASP A 183 -12.39 -12.30 1.89
C ASP A 183 -11.36 -13.41 2.14
N ILE A 184 -10.21 -13.39 1.46
CA ILE A 184 -9.22 -14.46 1.52
C ILE A 184 -7.91 -13.98 2.17
N THR A 185 -7.53 -14.67 3.25
CA THR A 185 -6.29 -14.40 3.98
C THR A 185 -5.07 -14.43 3.07
N GLY A 186 -4.28 -13.36 3.07
CA GLY A 186 -3.00 -13.26 2.36
C GLY A 186 -3.07 -12.66 0.95
N ASN A 187 -4.27 -12.42 0.42
CA ASN A 187 -4.46 -11.91 -0.93
C ASN A 187 -4.51 -10.39 -1.01
N ALA A 188 -4.88 -9.69 0.07
CA ALA A 188 -4.62 -8.26 0.23
C ALA A 188 -3.42 -8.00 1.12
N ARG A 189 -2.44 -7.21 0.65
CA ARG A 189 -1.20 -6.93 1.41
C ARG A 189 -0.43 -5.71 0.94
N ILE A 190 0.39 -5.19 1.85
CA ILE A 190 1.34 -4.09 1.61
C ILE A 190 2.77 -4.64 1.65
N LEU A 191 3.57 -4.29 0.64
CA LEU A 191 5.01 -4.55 0.58
C LEU A 191 5.75 -3.22 0.61
N ALA A 192 6.67 -3.06 1.55
CA ALA A 192 7.47 -1.85 1.72
C ALA A 192 8.91 -2.08 1.30
N TYR A 193 9.41 -1.19 0.43
CA TYR A 193 10.75 -1.27 -0.13
C TYR A 193 11.60 -0.06 0.26
N ASP A 194 12.87 -0.31 0.50
CA ASP A 194 13.88 0.74 0.70
C ASP A 194 14.29 1.40 -0.63
N LYS A 195 15.18 2.39 -0.55
CA LYS A 195 15.71 3.10 -1.73
C LYS A 195 16.51 2.20 -2.69
N ALA A 196 17.09 1.11 -2.19
CA ALA A 196 17.82 0.14 -3.00
C ALA A 196 16.90 -0.91 -3.64
N GLY A 197 15.60 -0.88 -3.33
CA GLY A 197 14.61 -1.82 -3.84
C GLY A 197 14.54 -3.12 -3.04
N ASN A 198 15.13 -3.18 -1.85
CA ASN A 198 15.01 -4.34 -0.96
C ASN A 198 13.71 -4.26 -0.17
N LEU A 199 13.07 -5.41 0.06
CA LEU A 199 11.96 -5.51 1.00
C LEU A 199 12.45 -5.23 2.42
N LEU A 200 11.74 -4.35 3.12
CA LEU A 200 11.99 -4.05 4.53
C LEU A 200 11.41 -5.13 5.47
N SER A 201 10.43 -5.91 5.00
CA SER A 201 9.79 -6.99 5.76
C SER A 201 9.07 -7.96 4.81
N PRO A 202 8.74 -9.21 5.23
CA PRO A 202 8.00 -10.18 4.42
C PRO A 202 6.50 -9.84 4.26
N GLY A 203 6.15 -8.64 3.78
CA GLY A 203 4.77 -8.23 3.50
C GLY A 203 3.86 -8.09 4.74
N PHE A 204 2.90 -7.17 4.67
CA PHE A 204 1.92 -6.93 5.73
C PHE A 204 0.53 -7.26 5.22
N MET A 205 -0.03 -8.37 5.69
CA MET A 205 -1.31 -8.90 5.20
C MET A 205 -2.48 -8.15 5.82
N ALA A 206 -3.49 -7.84 5.01
CA ALA A 206 -4.75 -7.36 5.53
C ALA A 206 -5.52 -8.51 6.20
N PRO A 207 -6.03 -8.30 7.42
CA PRO A 207 -6.93 -9.28 8.03
C PRO A 207 -8.20 -9.39 7.18
N THR A 208 -8.85 -10.55 7.17
CA THR A 208 -10.11 -10.72 6.44
C THR A 208 -11.26 -10.01 7.15
N ALA A 209 -12.25 -9.57 6.37
CA ALA A 209 -13.44 -8.89 6.86
C ALA A 209 -14.67 -9.44 6.15
N ALA A 210 -15.54 -10.13 6.89
CA ALA A 210 -16.68 -10.81 6.29
C ALA A 210 -17.68 -9.85 5.61
N GLY A 211 -18.17 -10.24 4.44
CA GLY A 211 -19.36 -9.68 3.79
C GLY A 211 -19.22 -8.22 3.40
N GLY A 212 -18.17 -7.86 2.65
CA GLY A 212 -17.95 -6.47 2.26
C GLY A 212 -17.28 -5.60 3.31
N GLY A 213 -16.80 -6.20 4.40
CA GLY A 213 -16.22 -5.48 5.53
C GLY A 213 -14.94 -4.73 5.17
N LEU A 214 -14.44 -3.95 6.12
CA LEU A 214 -13.22 -3.16 5.97
C LEU A 214 -12.06 -3.81 6.71
N SER A 215 -10.88 -3.68 6.13
CA SER A 215 -9.61 -4.08 6.73
C SER A 215 -8.63 -2.93 6.67
N PHE A 216 -7.81 -2.77 7.70
CA PHE A 216 -6.75 -1.78 7.73
C PHE A 216 -5.41 -2.45 8.02
N VAL A 217 -4.39 -2.01 7.29
CA VAL A 217 -2.99 -2.32 7.58
C VAL A 217 -2.18 -1.04 7.50
N GLY A 218 -1.44 -0.74 8.56
CA GLY A 218 -0.46 0.31 8.62
C GLY A 218 0.87 -0.23 9.13
N VAL A 219 1.95 0.12 8.45
CA VAL A 219 3.33 -0.17 8.87
C VAL A 219 4.09 1.13 9.10
N SER A 220 4.91 1.18 10.15
CA SER A 220 5.86 2.26 10.41
C SER A 220 7.22 1.74 10.84
N PHE A 221 8.27 2.46 10.47
CA PHE A 221 9.65 2.19 10.84
C PHE A 221 10.19 3.35 11.67
N ASN A 222 10.68 3.06 12.87
CA ASN A 222 11.07 4.05 13.87
C ASN A 222 12.57 3.96 14.27
N ALA A 223 13.35 3.09 13.63
CA ALA A 223 14.78 2.95 13.86
C ALA A 223 15.66 3.55 12.74
N GLY A 224 15.06 4.33 11.84
CA GLY A 224 15.75 5.05 10.77
C GLY A 224 15.57 4.46 9.38
N GLU A 225 14.93 3.30 9.26
CA GLU A 225 14.52 2.76 7.97
C GLU A 225 13.49 3.68 7.31
N ARG A 226 13.54 3.75 5.97
CA ARG A 226 12.67 4.63 5.19
C ARG A 226 12.07 3.86 4.03
N ILE A 227 10.78 4.03 3.82
CA ILE A 227 10.03 3.47 2.71
C ILE A 227 10.18 4.40 1.51
N ALA A 228 10.80 3.90 0.44
CA ALA A 228 10.91 4.62 -0.83
C ALA A 228 9.79 4.25 -1.81
N ARG A 229 9.26 3.02 -1.69
CA ARG A 229 8.20 2.50 -2.55
C ARG A 229 7.30 1.56 -1.77
N ILE A 230 6.01 1.63 -2.06
CA ILE A 230 5.01 0.66 -1.62
C ILE A 230 4.51 -0.10 -2.84
N GLU A 231 4.33 -1.42 -2.69
CA GLU A 231 3.44 -2.20 -3.54
C GLU A 231 2.26 -2.69 -2.72
N ILE A 232 1.06 -2.58 -3.27
CA ILE A 232 -0.18 -3.08 -2.68
C ILE A 232 -0.73 -4.14 -3.62
N VAL A 233 -1.00 -5.32 -3.07
CA VAL A 233 -1.75 -6.38 -3.76
C VAL A 233 -3.16 -6.36 -3.23
N CYS A 234 -4.15 -6.39 -4.11
CA CYS A 234 -5.57 -6.22 -3.79
C CYS A 234 -6.36 -7.46 -4.25
N GLY A 235 -6.43 -8.48 -3.39
CA GLY A 235 -7.16 -9.71 -3.70
C GLY A 235 -6.39 -10.64 -4.65
N THR A 236 -7.05 -11.66 -5.19
CA THR A 236 -6.46 -12.56 -6.20
C THR A 236 -6.45 -11.92 -7.58
N ASP A 237 -7.43 -11.08 -7.86
CA ASP A 237 -7.69 -10.47 -9.17
C ASP A 237 -8.08 -9.00 -9.00
N GLY A 238 -7.81 -8.19 -10.02
CA GLY A 238 -8.25 -6.80 -10.11
C GLY A 238 -9.70 -6.69 -10.57
N LEU A 239 -10.38 -5.66 -10.06
CA LEU A 239 -11.73 -5.30 -10.49
C LEU A 239 -11.77 -5.04 -12.00
N SER A 240 -12.77 -5.60 -12.67
CA SER A 240 -13.03 -5.35 -14.10
C SER A 240 -14.48 -5.70 -14.44
N SER A 241 -14.99 -5.25 -15.58
CA SER A 241 -16.30 -5.68 -16.08
C SER A 241 -16.30 -7.12 -16.64
N LEU A 242 -15.16 -7.82 -16.59
CA LEU A 242 -14.96 -9.16 -17.14
C LEU A 242 -14.73 -10.22 -16.06
N VAL A 243 -14.61 -9.81 -14.79
CA VAL A 243 -14.32 -10.68 -13.65
C VAL A 243 -15.34 -10.37 -12.56
N ALA A 244 -16.02 -11.41 -12.09
CA ALA A 244 -16.95 -11.31 -10.98
C ALA A 244 -16.40 -12.08 -9.77
N GLU A 245 -16.73 -11.57 -8.58
CA GLU A 245 -16.57 -12.25 -7.29
C GLU A 245 -17.20 -13.65 -7.35
N ALA A 246 -16.38 -14.71 -7.34
CA ALA A 246 -16.86 -16.08 -7.37
C ALA A 246 -15.80 -17.10 -6.94
N GLY A 247 -16.17 -18.00 -6.02
CA GLY A 247 -15.37 -19.17 -5.67
C GLY A 247 -14.05 -18.79 -4.99
N ALA A 248 -12.95 -18.83 -5.74
CA ALA A 248 -11.60 -18.50 -5.25
C ALA A 248 -11.12 -17.11 -5.68
N ILE A 249 -11.95 -16.36 -6.40
CA ILE A 249 -11.67 -14.99 -6.80
C ILE A 249 -12.04 -14.07 -5.63
N ASP A 250 -11.10 -13.20 -5.24
CA ASP A 250 -11.22 -12.17 -4.20
C ASP A 250 -10.80 -10.83 -4.84
N LEU A 251 -11.70 -9.86 -4.88
CA LEU A 251 -11.62 -8.57 -5.54
C LEU A 251 -11.66 -7.49 -4.48
N VAL A 252 -10.51 -6.89 -4.22
CA VAL A 252 -10.37 -5.92 -3.13
C VAL A 252 -10.30 -4.50 -3.68
N ALA A 253 -11.17 -3.62 -3.19
CA ALA A 253 -11.07 -2.18 -3.42
C ALA A 253 -10.28 -1.50 -2.28
N MET A 254 -9.75 -0.31 -2.52
CA MET A 254 -9.04 0.48 -1.53
C MET A 254 -9.79 1.77 -1.19
N ASP A 255 -9.61 2.24 0.04
CA ASP A 255 -10.06 3.54 0.52
C ASP A 255 -8.83 4.30 1.08
N ASP A 256 -8.95 5.06 2.15
CA ASP A 256 -7.93 5.92 2.73
C ASP A 256 -6.49 5.36 2.65
N PHE A 257 -5.60 6.13 2.03
CA PHE A 257 -4.15 5.98 2.18
C PHE A 257 -3.62 6.99 3.18
N ILE A 258 -2.77 6.54 4.09
CA ILE A 258 -2.18 7.35 5.16
C ILE A 258 -0.67 7.11 5.16
N TYR A 259 0.14 8.16 5.05
CA TYR A 259 1.60 8.01 4.95
C TYR A 259 2.38 9.22 5.44
N GLY A 260 3.58 9.02 5.97
CA GLY A 260 4.41 10.08 6.57
C GLY A 260 5.79 9.57 6.94
#